data_AF-A0A420J5G3-F1
#
_entry.id   AF-A0A420J5G3-F1
#
_cell.length_a   1.000
_cell.length_b   1.000
_cell.length_c   1.000
_cell.angle_alpha   90.00
_cell.angle_beta   90.00
_cell.angle_gamma   90.00
#
_symmetry.space_group_name_H-M   'P 1'
#
loop_
_entity.id
_entity.type
_entity.pdbx_description
1 polymer ?
#
loop_
_entity_poly.entity_id
_entity_poly.type
_entity_poly.pdbx_seq_one_letter_code
_entity_poly.pdbx_strand_id
1 'polypeptide(L)'
;MFPYALTILETRLESLWTTPSFLPYLNAFPATVRTQPDVFLDHIRNLMANDIKDACLKNLQGYLWQDGYENGVLRCPLFGDVASTLRKWNSAGLPILIYSSGSVAAQKLLFQYTEDGDLRPFISGYFDTQNAGPKTESSSYINLVAQSTVGVMDPRNWLFFSDRVSEVDAAKAAGMKALVILREGNVPLDSSEKARCQSVDSLVEVEILK
;
A
#
# COMPACT_ATOMS: atom_id res chain seq x y z
N MET A 1 8.84 -7.68 2.32
CA MET A 1 9.32 -6.27 2.29
C MET A 1 9.94 -5.83 3.61
N PHE A 2 9.26 -5.96 4.76
CA PHE A 2 9.86 -5.60 6.07
C PHE A 2 11.16 -6.35 6.40
N PRO A 3 11.28 -7.68 6.17
CA PRO A 3 12.55 -8.39 6.40
C PRO A 3 13.70 -7.84 5.55
N TYR A 4 13.42 -7.45 4.29
CA TYR A 4 14.43 -6.94 3.39
C TYR A 4 15.09 -5.64 3.88
N ALA A 5 14.29 -4.68 4.37
CA ALA A 5 14.81 -3.42 4.89
C ALA A 5 15.78 -3.67 6.05
N LEU A 6 15.43 -4.60 6.95
CA LEU A 6 16.30 -4.99 8.05
C LEU A 6 17.56 -5.70 7.55
N THR A 7 17.45 -6.64 6.61
CA THR A 7 18.61 -7.33 6.01
C THR A 7 19.58 -6.34 5.36
N ILE A 8 19.09 -5.31 4.67
CA ILE A 8 19.97 -4.28 4.09
C ILE A 8 20.70 -3.50 5.17
N LEU A 9 20.00 -3.10 6.24
CA LEU A 9 20.67 -2.43 7.36
C LEU A 9 21.71 -3.34 8.02
N GLU A 10 21.38 -4.62 8.25
CA GLU A 10 22.30 -5.58 8.87
C GLU A 10 23.58 -5.82 8.04
N THR A 11 23.47 -5.77 6.71
CA THR A 11 24.59 -6.11 5.82
C THR A 11 25.32 -4.90 5.26
N ARG A 12 24.68 -3.73 5.19
CA ARG A 12 25.19 -2.55 4.47
C ARG A 12 25.22 -1.27 5.30
N LEU A 13 24.68 -1.23 6.53
CA LEU A 13 24.56 0.02 7.29
C LEU A 13 25.90 0.75 7.47
N GLU A 14 26.98 0.03 7.76
CA GLU A 14 28.32 0.64 7.87
C GLU A 14 28.72 1.37 6.57
N SER A 15 28.49 0.74 5.41
CA SER A 15 28.79 1.34 4.11
C SER A 15 27.87 2.51 3.76
N LEU A 16 26.63 2.50 4.24
CA LEU A 16 25.64 3.55 4.01
C LEU A 16 25.82 4.75 4.94
N TRP A 17 26.43 4.55 6.12
CA TRP A 17 26.43 5.47 7.26
C TRP A 17 26.82 6.92 6.93
N THR A 18 27.76 7.09 6.00
CA THR A 18 28.30 8.40 5.59
C THR A 18 27.84 8.84 4.20
N THR A 19 27.02 8.05 3.52
CA THR A 19 26.62 8.33 2.15
C THR A 19 25.64 9.50 2.09
N PRO A 20 25.82 10.48 1.17
CA PRO A 20 24.93 11.63 1.06
C PRO A 20 23.46 11.26 0.82
N SER A 21 23.19 10.13 0.16
CA SER A 21 21.83 9.64 -0.10
C SER A 21 21.16 9.04 1.13
N PHE A 22 21.91 8.50 2.09
CA PHE A 22 21.39 7.92 3.32
C PHE A 22 21.22 8.95 4.44
N LEU A 23 22.10 9.96 4.50
CA LEU A 23 22.13 10.96 5.56
C LEU A 23 20.77 11.63 5.85
N PRO A 24 19.91 11.99 4.86
CA PRO A 24 18.60 12.55 5.16
C PRO A 24 17.71 11.60 5.99
N TYR A 25 17.79 10.30 5.74
CA TYR A 25 17.00 9.28 6.45
C TYR A 25 17.58 9.00 7.85
N LEU A 26 18.92 8.98 7.98
CA LEU A 26 19.59 8.84 9.27
C LEU A 26 19.33 10.06 10.18
N ASN A 27 19.43 11.27 9.63
CA ASN A 27 19.28 12.52 10.38
C ASN A 27 17.84 12.83 10.80
N ALA A 28 16.85 12.13 10.24
CA ALA A 28 15.46 12.22 10.68
C ALA A 28 15.24 11.62 12.08
N PHE A 29 16.13 10.72 12.53
CA PHE A 29 16.07 10.13 13.85
C PHE A 29 16.77 10.99 14.93
N PRO A 30 16.41 10.82 16.22
CA PRO A 30 17.07 11.52 17.32
C PRO A 30 18.58 11.32 17.33
N ALA A 31 19.34 12.36 17.69
CA ALA A 31 20.82 12.30 17.78
C ALA A 31 21.33 11.16 18.68
N THR A 32 20.55 10.79 19.69
CA THR A 32 20.87 9.72 20.66
C THR A 32 20.95 8.33 20.05
N VAL A 33 20.22 8.07 18.96
CA VAL A 33 20.18 6.74 18.32
C VAL A 33 21.06 6.63 17.08
N ARG A 34 21.69 7.73 16.65
CA ARG A 34 22.53 7.80 15.44
C ARG A 34 24.00 8.09 15.76
N THR A 35 24.45 7.62 16.92
CA THR A 35 25.84 7.74 17.39
C THR A 35 26.78 6.78 16.68
N GLN A 36 26.33 5.55 16.44
CA GLN A 36 27.05 4.49 15.73
C GLN A 36 26.08 3.53 15.02
N PRO A 37 26.52 2.84 13.96
CA PRO A 37 25.69 1.88 13.21
C PRO A 37 24.91 0.90 14.08
N ASP A 38 25.55 0.25 15.04
CA ASP A 38 24.91 -0.79 15.86
C ASP A 38 23.77 -0.23 16.72
N VAL A 39 23.96 0.95 17.32
CA VAL A 39 22.93 1.61 18.15
C VAL A 39 21.71 1.97 17.30
N PHE A 40 21.95 2.43 16.07
CA PHE A 40 20.87 2.73 15.14
C PHE A 40 20.14 1.47 14.71
N LEU A 41 20.87 0.42 14.36
CA LEU A 41 20.30 -0.86 13.95
C LEU A 41 19.44 -1.47 15.06
N ASP A 42 19.90 -1.43 16.31
CA ASP A 42 19.13 -1.92 17.47
C ASP A 42 17.88 -1.08 17.71
N HIS A 43 17.95 0.24 17.51
CA HIS A 43 16.76 1.10 17.56
C HIS A 43 15.74 0.70 16.47
N ILE A 44 16.17 0.50 15.23
CA ILE A 44 15.29 0.07 14.13
C ILE A 44 14.68 -1.31 14.42
N ARG A 45 15.48 -2.27 14.91
CA ARG A 45 14.99 -3.59 15.35
C ARG A 45 13.90 -3.45 16.39
N ASN A 46 14.10 -2.59 17.40
CA ASN A 46 13.12 -2.37 18.45
C ASN A 46 11.81 -1.80 17.89
N LEU A 47 11.88 -0.78 17.04
CA LEU A 47 10.68 -0.20 16.43
C LEU A 47 9.91 -1.24 15.60
N MET A 48 10.61 -2.06 14.82
CA MET A 48 9.99 -3.10 14.00
C MET A 48 9.41 -4.24 14.82
N ALA A 49 10.13 -4.72 15.84
CA ALA A 49 9.69 -5.83 16.70
C ALA A 49 8.45 -5.48 17.51
N ASN A 50 8.27 -4.21 17.87
CA ASN A 50 7.13 -3.73 18.66
C ASN A 50 6.03 -3.07 17.79
N ASP A 51 6.09 -3.20 16.46
CA ASP A 51 5.15 -2.59 15.51
C ASP A 51 4.91 -1.08 15.73
N ILE A 52 5.96 -0.35 16.13
CA ILE A 52 5.87 1.09 16.41
C ILE A 52 5.66 1.85 15.11
N LYS A 53 4.57 2.62 15.05
CA LYS A 53 4.21 3.46 13.89
C LYS A 53 5.02 4.75 13.88
N ASP A 54 6.29 4.64 13.51
CA ASP A 54 7.22 5.78 13.40
C ASP A 54 7.33 6.29 11.95
N ALA A 55 7.21 7.61 11.77
CA ALA A 55 7.27 8.23 10.44
C ALA A 55 8.68 8.20 9.81
N CYS A 56 9.73 8.33 10.63
CA CYS A 56 11.12 8.25 10.17
C CYS A 56 11.45 6.83 9.71
N LEU A 57 11.01 5.82 10.45
CA LEU A 57 11.13 4.40 10.06
C LEU A 57 10.45 4.14 8.72
N LYS A 58 9.23 4.64 8.54
CA LYS A 58 8.48 4.47 7.28
C LYS A 58 9.24 5.08 6.09
N ASN A 59 9.82 6.26 6.26
CA ASN A 59 10.62 6.91 5.22
C ASN A 59 11.92 6.15 4.91
N LEU A 60 12.62 5.69 5.95
CA LEU A 60 13.82 4.87 5.81
C LEU A 60 13.52 3.56 5.07
N GLN A 61 12.45 2.86 5.43
CA GLN A 61 12.03 1.64 4.74
C GLN A 61 11.74 1.90 3.26
N GLY A 62 11.08 3.02 2.93
CA GLY A 62 10.84 3.43 1.55
C GLY A 62 12.14 3.59 0.74
N TYR A 63 13.14 4.26 1.31
CA TYR A 63 14.46 4.40 0.69
C TYR A 63 15.15 3.06 0.43
N LEU A 64 15.17 2.18 1.43
CA LEU A 64 15.82 0.87 1.31
C LEU A 64 15.12 -0.02 0.27
N TRP A 65 13.79 0.04 0.20
CA TRP A 65 13.02 -0.69 -0.82
C TRP A 65 13.26 -0.16 -2.22
N GLN A 66 13.44 1.16 -2.39
CA GLN A 66 13.70 1.75 -3.70
C GLN A 66 14.96 1.15 -4.36
N ASP A 67 16.07 1.06 -3.62
CA ASP A 67 17.32 0.45 -4.11
C ASP A 67 17.11 -1.03 -4.49
N GLY A 68 16.35 -1.78 -3.68
CA GLY A 68 16.04 -3.18 -3.99
C GLY A 68 15.20 -3.34 -5.25
N TYR A 69 14.22 -2.47 -5.46
CA TYR A 69 13.39 -2.49 -6.66
C TYR A 69 14.15 -2.07 -7.93
N GLU A 70 14.93 -0.99 -7.86
CA GLU A 70 15.73 -0.45 -8.96
C GLU A 70 16.78 -1.45 -9.44
N ASN A 71 17.45 -2.14 -8.52
CA ASN A 71 18.46 -3.15 -8.86
C ASN A 71 17.85 -4.55 -9.13
N GLY A 72 16.53 -4.68 -9.12
CA GLY A 72 15.83 -5.94 -9.45
C GLY A 72 15.88 -7.03 -8.38
N VAL A 73 16.43 -6.76 -7.20
CA VAL A 73 16.42 -7.67 -6.03
C VAL A 73 15.00 -7.83 -5.50
N LEU A 74 14.18 -6.78 -5.61
CA LEU A 74 12.77 -6.78 -5.28
C LEU A 74 11.91 -6.70 -6.54
N ARG A 75 10.87 -7.53 -6.54
CA ARG A 75 9.69 -7.42 -7.39
C ARG A 75 8.47 -7.57 -6.52
N CYS A 76 7.41 -6.82 -6.81
CA CYS A 76 6.15 -7.02 -6.13
C CYS A 76 5.43 -8.20 -6.80
N PRO A 77 5.23 -9.33 -6.09
CA PRO A 77 4.31 -10.34 -6.58
C PRO A 77 2.90 -9.76 -6.52
N LEU A 78 2.18 -9.89 -7.62
CA LEU A 78 0.74 -9.64 -7.68
C LEU A 78 0.04 -10.97 -7.91
N PHE A 79 -1.21 -11.08 -7.47
CA PHE A 79 -2.04 -12.22 -7.87
C PHE A 79 -2.24 -12.20 -9.39
N GLY A 80 -2.25 -13.37 -10.02
CA GLY A 80 -2.19 -13.50 -11.49
C GLY A 80 -3.34 -12.85 -12.25
N ASP A 81 -4.46 -12.54 -11.58
CA ASP A 81 -5.60 -11.83 -12.15
C ASP A 81 -5.49 -10.30 -12.08
N VAL A 82 -4.58 -9.74 -11.29
CA VAL A 82 -4.54 -8.30 -10.99
C VAL A 82 -4.12 -7.51 -12.21
N ALA A 83 -2.96 -7.82 -12.79
CA ALA A 83 -2.41 -7.03 -13.90
C ALA A 83 -3.35 -7.04 -15.12
N SER A 84 -3.89 -8.22 -15.47
CA SER A 84 -4.85 -8.34 -16.58
C SER A 84 -6.13 -7.55 -16.32
N THR A 85 -6.64 -7.56 -15.08
CA THR A 85 -7.88 -6.86 -14.74
C THR A 85 -7.70 -5.34 -14.72
N LEU A 86 -6.58 -4.84 -14.18
CA LEU A 86 -6.25 -3.41 -14.21
C LEU A 86 -6.16 -2.90 -15.65
N ARG A 87 -5.49 -3.64 -16.55
CA ARG A 87 -5.41 -3.31 -17.98
C ARG A 87 -6.78 -3.32 -18.66
N LYS A 88 -7.62 -4.33 -18.36
CA LYS A 88 -8.99 -4.44 -18.88
C LYS A 88 -9.86 -3.25 -18.47
N TRP A 89 -9.88 -2.91 -17.18
CA TRP A 89 -10.66 -1.79 -16.67
C TRP A 89 -10.16 -0.44 -17.19
N ASN A 90 -8.85 -0.24 -17.24
CA ASN A 90 -8.27 0.97 -17.82
C ASN A 90 -8.62 1.10 -19.32
N SER A 91 -8.54 0.01 -20.09
CA SER A 91 -8.91 -0.01 -21.52
C SER A 91 -10.42 0.23 -21.72
N ALA A 92 -11.24 -0.17 -20.76
CA ALA A 92 -12.65 0.18 -20.71
C ALA A 92 -12.88 1.64 -20.28
N GLY A 93 -11.86 2.43 -19.97
CA GLY A 93 -11.98 3.82 -19.52
C GLY A 93 -12.50 3.97 -18.09
N LEU A 94 -12.34 2.94 -17.26
CA LEU A 94 -12.68 2.99 -15.84
C LEU A 94 -11.47 3.54 -15.05
N PRO A 95 -11.65 4.58 -14.22
CA PRO A 95 -10.59 5.07 -13.36
C PRO A 95 -10.29 4.07 -12.25
N ILE A 96 -9.00 3.91 -11.93
CA ILE A 96 -8.54 3.00 -10.88
C ILE A 96 -7.80 3.81 -9.82
N LEU A 97 -8.23 3.72 -8.56
CA LEU A 97 -7.57 4.35 -7.42
C LEU A 97 -7.03 3.28 -6.48
N ILE A 98 -5.84 3.51 -5.92
CA ILE A 98 -5.26 2.67 -4.87
C ILE A 98 -5.39 3.39 -3.54
N TYR A 99 -5.83 2.68 -2.50
CA TYR A 99 -5.91 3.19 -1.13
C TYR A 99 -5.30 2.21 -0.13
N SER A 100 -4.17 2.59 0.48
CA SER A 100 -3.38 1.71 1.36
C SER A 100 -2.78 2.46 2.55
N SER A 101 -2.44 1.74 3.62
CA SER A 101 -1.68 2.31 4.75
C SER A 101 -0.21 2.60 4.38
N GLY A 102 0.33 1.94 3.35
CA GLY A 102 1.62 2.28 2.75
C GLY A 102 1.60 3.68 2.15
N SER A 103 2.71 4.42 2.22
CA SER A 103 2.78 5.77 1.65
C SER A 103 2.53 5.75 0.14
N VAL A 104 2.01 6.84 -0.41
CA VAL A 104 1.86 7.00 -1.87
C VAL A 104 3.16 6.67 -2.63
N ALA A 105 4.32 7.07 -2.10
CA ALA A 105 5.62 6.73 -2.69
C ALA A 105 5.87 5.22 -2.74
N ALA A 106 5.59 4.49 -1.63
CA ALA A 106 5.74 3.04 -1.58
C ALA A 106 4.76 2.32 -2.50
N GLN A 107 3.52 2.82 -2.62
CA GLN A 107 2.54 2.27 -3.55
C GLN A 107 3.01 2.43 -5.01
N LYS A 108 3.52 3.60 -5.39
CA LYS A 108 4.06 3.84 -6.73
C LYS A 108 5.26 2.93 -7.04
N LEU A 109 6.17 2.73 -6.08
CA LEU A 109 7.28 1.78 -6.25
C LEU A 109 6.77 0.35 -6.46
N LEU A 110 5.79 -0.08 -5.65
CA LEU A 110 5.19 -1.41 -5.77
C LEU A 110 4.64 -1.67 -7.17
N PHE A 111 3.82 -0.75 -7.69
CA PHE A 111 3.22 -0.88 -9.02
C PHE A 111 4.17 -0.59 -10.17
N GLN A 112 5.32 0.03 -9.93
CA GLN A 112 6.36 0.23 -10.94
C GLN A 112 7.14 -1.06 -11.22
N TYR A 113 7.38 -1.88 -10.20
CA TYR A 113 8.29 -3.02 -10.24
C TYR A 113 7.56 -4.33 -9.96
N THR A 114 6.54 -4.62 -10.77
CA THR A 114 5.79 -5.89 -10.70
C THR A 114 6.39 -6.95 -11.63
N GLU A 115 5.98 -8.20 -11.47
CA GLU A 115 6.33 -9.27 -12.42
C GLU A 115 5.68 -9.07 -13.80
N ASP A 116 4.60 -8.30 -13.86
CA ASP A 116 3.85 -7.96 -15.08
C ASP A 116 4.26 -6.61 -15.71
N GLY A 117 5.40 -6.06 -15.29
CA GLY A 117 5.94 -4.77 -15.73
C GLY A 117 5.43 -3.56 -14.93
N ASP A 118 5.60 -2.35 -15.47
CA ASP A 118 5.12 -1.12 -14.84
C ASP A 118 3.61 -0.97 -15.04
N LEU A 119 2.85 -1.03 -13.94
CA LEU A 119 1.39 -0.90 -13.93
C LEU A 119 0.91 0.50 -13.56
N ARG A 120 1.80 1.44 -13.20
CA ARG A 120 1.42 2.81 -12.85
C ARG A 120 0.61 3.52 -13.94
N PRO A 121 0.84 3.30 -15.26
CA PRO A 121 0.03 3.93 -16.31
C PRO A 121 -1.45 3.57 -16.25
N PHE A 122 -1.83 2.46 -15.61
CA PHE A 122 -3.22 2.02 -15.48
C PHE A 122 -3.92 2.58 -14.23
N ILE A 123 -3.18 3.24 -13.33
CA ILE A 123 -3.68 3.74 -12.05
C ILE A 123 -3.86 5.25 -12.13
N SER A 124 -5.07 5.71 -11.83
CA SER A 124 -5.49 7.11 -11.90
C SER A 124 -5.20 7.92 -10.63
N GLY A 125 -4.97 7.25 -9.49
CA GLY A 125 -4.65 7.94 -8.23
C GLY A 125 -4.19 7.02 -7.13
N TYR A 126 -3.47 7.58 -6.16
CA TYR A 126 -2.91 6.88 -5.01
C TYR A 126 -3.26 7.64 -3.73
N PHE A 127 -3.80 6.91 -2.76
CA PHE A 127 -4.26 7.44 -1.49
C PHE A 127 -3.67 6.65 -0.34
N ASP A 128 -3.32 7.35 0.72
CA ASP A 128 -2.86 6.78 1.97
C ASP A 128 -3.55 7.42 3.17
N THR A 129 -3.15 7.00 4.37
CA THR A 129 -3.78 7.50 5.59
C THR A 129 -3.49 8.97 5.88
N GLN A 130 -2.52 9.59 5.21
CA GLN A 130 -2.21 11.01 5.37
C GLN A 130 -3.09 11.88 4.48
N ASN A 131 -3.35 11.46 3.23
CA ASN A 131 -4.14 12.28 2.29
C ASN A 131 -5.64 11.95 2.26
N ALA A 132 -6.04 10.71 2.57
CA ALA A 132 -7.45 10.31 2.62
C ALA A 132 -8.00 10.25 4.06
N GLY A 133 -7.19 9.77 5.01
CA GLY A 133 -7.59 9.48 6.40
C GLY A 133 -7.53 7.99 6.73
N PRO A 134 -8.01 7.55 7.92
CA PRO A 134 -8.00 6.14 8.32
C PRO A 134 -8.93 5.27 7.47
N LYS A 135 -8.51 4.03 7.13
CA LYS A 135 -9.26 3.13 6.23
C LYS A 135 -10.57 2.60 6.81
N THR A 136 -10.81 2.79 8.11
CA THR A 136 -12.03 2.37 8.79
C THR A 136 -13.05 3.50 8.94
N GLU A 137 -12.74 4.70 8.44
CA GLU A 137 -13.60 5.87 8.53
C GLU A 137 -14.27 6.16 7.18
N SER A 138 -15.59 6.29 7.16
CA SER A 138 -16.35 6.56 5.93
C SER A 138 -15.96 7.90 5.29
N SER A 139 -15.58 8.89 6.11
CA SER A 139 -15.09 10.19 5.64
C SER A 139 -13.86 10.06 4.73
N SER A 140 -12.99 9.07 4.93
CA SER A 140 -11.82 8.85 4.09
C SER A 140 -12.18 8.52 2.65
N TYR A 141 -13.26 7.78 2.45
CA TYR A 141 -13.77 7.40 1.13
C TYR A 141 -14.45 8.56 0.40
N ILE A 142 -15.13 9.43 1.15
CA ILE A 142 -15.66 10.69 0.60
C ILE A 142 -14.50 11.59 0.19
N ASN A 143 -13.49 11.72 1.06
CA ASN A 143 -12.31 12.55 0.83
C ASN A 143 -11.51 12.11 -0.39
N LEU A 144 -11.25 10.80 -0.55
CA LEU A 144 -10.46 10.31 -1.69
C LEU A 144 -11.20 10.49 -3.01
N VAL A 145 -12.52 10.33 -3.04
CA VAL A 145 -13.33 10.60 -4.24
C VAL A 145 -13.30 12.08 -4.58
N ALA A 146 -13.49 12.96 -3.59
CA ALA A 146 -13.48 14.40 -3.77
C ALA A 146 -12.12 14.94 -4.25
N GLN A 147 -11.02 14.33 -3.80
CA GLN A 147 -9.66 14.68 -4.21
C GLN A 147 -9.25 14.02 -5.53
N SER A 148 -9.99 13.02 -6.02
CA SER A 148 -9.66 12.34 -7.26
C SER A 148 -9.84 13.28 -8.47
N THR A 149 -8.93 13.23 -9.42
CA THR A 149 -8.96 14.06 -10.63
C THR A 149 -9.72 13.42 -11.79
N VAL A 150 -10.42 12.31 -11.52
CA VAL A 150 -11.01 11.42 -12.56
C VAL A 150 -12.45 11.78 -12.94
N GLY A 151 -13.03 12.82 -12.32
CA GLY A 151 -14.35 13.35 -12.67
C GLY A 151 -15.56 12.53 -12.19
N VAL A 152 -15.35 11.43 -11.46
CA VAL A 152 -16.44 10.61 -10.87
C VAL A 152 -16.63 10.98 -9.40
N MET A 153 -17.53 11.92 -9.14
CA MET A 153 -17.68 12.55 -7.81
C MET A 153 -18.65 11.82 -6.87
N ASP A 154 -19.57 11.00 -7.40
CA ASP A 154 -20.58 10.30 -6.59
C ASP A 154 -20.01 8.97 -6.08
N PRO A 155 -19.89 8.76 -4.75
CA PRO A 155 -19.43 7.49 -4.18
C PRO A 155 -20.19 6.27 -4.69
N ARG A 156 -21.48 6.40 -5.04
CA ARG A 156 -22.31 5.28 -5.54
C ARG A 156 -21.85 4.72 -6.89
N ASN A 157 -21.03 5.47 -7.61
CA ASN A 157 -20.41 5.06 -8.87
C ASN A 157 -19.05 4.37 -8.68
N TRP A 158 -18.61 4.20 -7.44
CA TRP A 158 -17.37 3.51 -7.11
C TRP A 158 -17.63 2.09 -6.59
N LEU A 159 -16.75 1.18 -6.98
CA LEU A 159 -16.67 -0.18 -6.45
C LEU A 159 -15.35 -0.34 -5.70
N PHE A 160 -15.43 -0.62 -4.41
CA PHE A 160 -14.28 -0.81 -3.54
C PHE A 160 -13.99 -2.29 -3.27
N PHE A 161 -12.71 -2.65 -3.24
CA PHE A 161 -12.22 -3.99 -2.91
C PHE A 161 -11.28 -3.92 -1.71
N SER A 162 -11.54 -4.74 -0.69
CA SER A 162 -10.63 -4.93 0.43
C SER A 162 -10.78 -6.34 1.01
N ASP A 163 -9.71 -6.90 1.54
CA ASP A 163 -9.75 -8.13 2.34
C ASP A 163 -10.35 -7.88 3.74
N ARG A 164 -10.39 -6.62 4.19
CA ARG A 164 -10.84 -6.26 5.54
C ARG A 164 -12.30 -5.81 5.53
N VAL A 165 -13.13 -6.55 6.25
CA VAL A 165 -14.57 -6.26 6.36
C VAL A 165 -14.83 -4.87 6.95
N SER A 166 -14.05 -4.42 7.92
CA SER A 166 -14.21 -3.07 8.50
C SER A 166 -13.97 -1.94 7.48
N GLU A 167 -13.08 -2.14 6.51
CA GLU A 167 -12.85 -1.19 5.42
C GLU A 167 -13.99 -1.25 4.39
N VAL A 168 -14.49 -2.45 4.09
CA VAL A 168 -15.67 -2.65 3.23
C VAL A 168 -16.90 -1.95 3.82
N ASP A 169 -17.09 -2.05 5.13
CA ASP A 169 -18.19 -1.39 5.84
C ASP A 169 -18.07 0.14 5.81
N ALA A 170 -16.85 0.66 6.01
CA ALA A 170 -16.59 2.10 5.92
C ALA A 170 -16.86 2.64 4.51
N ALA A 171 -16.46 1.92 3.46
CA ALA A 171 -16.75 2.27 2.07
C ALA A 171 -18.26 2.27 1.79
N LYS A 172 -18.99 1.25 2.26
CA LYS A 172 -20.47 1.18 2.15
C LYS A 172 -21.15 2.34 2.88
N ALA A 173 -20.67 2.69 4.08
CA ALA A 173 -21.18 3.82 4.84
C ALA A 173 -20.93 5.17 4.14
N ALA A 174 -19.91 5.25 3.28
CA ALA A 174 -19.68 6.40 2.39
C ALA A 174 -20.55 6.39 1.13
N GLY A 175 -21.37 5.36 0.92
CA GLY A 175 -22.25 5.20 -0.23
C GLY A 175 -21.66 4.42 -1.41
N MET A 176 -20.46 3.85 -1.27
CA MET A 176 -19.85 3.04 -2.33
C MET A 176 -20.47 1.64 -2.43
N LYS A 177 -20.37 1.04 -3.61
CA LYS A 177 -20.44 -0.42 -3.72
C LYS A 177 -19.14 -0.99 -3.18
N ALA A 178 -19.17 -2.09 -2.44
CA ALA A 178 -17.95 -2.69 -1.91
C ALA A 178 -18.06 -4.21 -1.77
N LEU A 179 -16.97 -4.89 -2.12
CA LEU A 179 -16.83 -6.34 -2.08
C LEU A 179 -15.63 -6.71 -1.21
N VAL A 180 -15.76 -7.81 -0.48
CA VAL A 180 -14.61 -8.45 0.16
C VAL A 180 -13.84 -9.22 -0.92
N ILE A 181 -12.53 -8.99 -1.04
CA ILE A 181 -11.68 -9.84 -1.88
C ILE A 181 -10.94 -10.86 -1.02
N LEU A 182 -11.19 -12.14 -1.27
CA LEU A 182 -10.60 -13.24 -0.55
C LEU A 182 -9.41 -13.77 -1.33
N ARG A 183 -8.29 -13.97 -0.64
CA ARG A 183 -7.05 -14.52 -1.17
C ARG A 183 -6.53 -15.57 -0.21
N GLU A 184 -5.75 -16.52 -0.72
CA GLU A 184 -5.07 -17.48 0.12
C GLU A 184 -4.22 -16.76 1.18
N GLY A 185 -4.38 -17.16 2.45
CA GLY A 185 -3.72 -16.53 3.59
C GLY A 185 -4.50 -15.39 4.26
N ASN A 186 -5.61 -14.91 3.69
CA ASN A 186 -6.48 -13.96 4.37
C ASN A 186 -7.17 -14.60 5.58
N VAL A 187 -7.53 -13.77 6.57
CA VAL A 187 -8.37 -14.20 7.68
C VAL A 187 -9.73 -14.64 7.12
N PRO A 188 -10.19 -15.88 7.39
CA PRO A 188 -11.48 -16.33 6.91
C PRO A 188 -12.62 -15.50 7.48
N LEU A 189 -13.62 -15.20 6.65
CA LEU A 189 -14.84 -14.55 7.12
C LEU A 189 -15.60 -15.43 8.12
N ASP A 190 -16.09 -14.81 9.19
CA ASP A 190 -16.98 -15.49 10.13
C ASP A 190 -18.40 -15.66 9.55
N SER A 191 -19.27 -16.38 10.27
CA SER A 191 -20.64 -16.64 9.80
C SER A 191 -21.50 -15.39 9.63
N SER A 192 -21.29 -14.37 10.46
CA SER A 192 -22.00 -13.09 10.39
C SER A 192 -21.53 -12.27 9.19
N GLU A 193 -20.22 -12.23 8.96
CA GLU A 193 -19.59 -11.56 7.83
C GLU A 193 -20.00 -12.18 6.50
N LYS A 194 -19.99 -13.52 6.40
CA LYS A 194 -20.47 -14.25 5.21
C LYS A 194 -21.93 -13.97 4.89
N ALA A 195 -22.77 -13.74 5.91
CA ALA A 195 -24.19 -13.47 5.71
C ALA A 195 -24.46 -12.06 5.18
N ARG A 196 -23.58 -11.09 5.45
CA ARG A 196 -23.82 -9.66 5.15
C ARG A 196 -22.89 -9.05 4.09
N CYS A 197 -21.77 -9.69 3.79
CA CYS A 197 -20.80 -9.23 2.81
C CYS A 197 -20.84 -10.11 1.56
N GLN A 198 -20.79 -9.46 0.40
CA GLN A 198 -20.49 -10.13 -0.85
C GLN A 198 -18.97 -10.25 -0.96
N SER A 199 -18.50 -11.42 -1.37
CA SER A 199 -17.07 -11.71 -1.56
C SER A 199 -16.79 -12.31 -2.92
N VAL A 200 -15.58 -12.09 -3.42
CA VAL A 200 -15.03 -12.69 -4.64
C VAL A 200 -13.62 -13.19 -4.36
N ASP A 201 -13.19 -14.25 -5.04
CA ASP A 201 -11.83 -14.79 -4.88
C ASP A 201 -10.85 -14.18 -5.92
N SER A 202 -11.40 -13.62 -7.00
CA SER A 202 -10.63 -13.03 -8.09
C SER A 202 -11.28 -11.78 -8.66
N LEU A 203 -10.47 -10.84 -9.15
CA LEU A 203 -10.96 -9.65 -9.83
C LEU A 203 -11.63 -9.97 -11.18
N VAL A 204 -11.30 -11.11 -11.81
CA VAL A 204 -11.92 -11.50 -13.09
C VAL A 204 -13.39 -11.91 -12.95
N GLU A 205 -13.84 -12.23 -11.74
CA GLU A 205 -15.25 -12.56 -11.45
C GLU A 205 -16.15 -11.32 -11.49
N VAL A 206 -15.55 -10.12 -11.52
CA VAL A 206 -16.29 -8.86 -11.46
C VAL A 206 -16.39 -8.23 -12.84
N GLU A 207 -17.63 -8.09 -13.29
CA GLU A 207 -17.97 -7.30 -14.45
C GLU A 207 -18.46 -5.90 -14.03
N ILE A 208 -17.77 -4.86 -14.52
CA ILE A 208 -18.17 -3.47 -14.29
C ILE A 208 -18.85 -2.98 -15.56
N LEU A 209 -20.17 -2.89 -15.52
CA LEU A 209 -21.00 -2.33 -16.59
C LEU A 209 -20.99 -0.80 -16.49
N LYS A 210 -20.87 -0.12 -17.64
CA LYS A 210 -20.99 1.34 -17.76
C LYS A 210 -22.44 1.77 -17.82
#